data_AF-A0A9R1S0R3-F1
#
_entry.id   AF-A0A9R1S0R3-F1
#
_cell.length_a   1.000
_cell.length_b   1.000
_cell.length_c   1.000
_cell.angle_alpha   90.00
_cell.angle_beta   90.00
_cell.angle_gamma   90.00
#
_symmetry.space_group_name_H-M   'P 1'
#
loop_
_entity.id
_entity.type
_entity.pdbx_description
1 polymer ?
#
loop_
_entity_poly.entity_id
_entity_poly.type
_entity_poly.pdbx_seq_one_letter_code
_entity_poly.pdbx_strand_id
1 'polypeptide(L)'
;MVAVDPEALPSAKAVNHQFNVVIDGAETTIHEGVLRCNGGTLTVVSPGVLEVNRLQHVVVRGGGGGDVRFARCGFAAAEACGAVSFHRCDAVRVDGAGEVAVRRCRSADVERAGTVSIRRCKGAARVHGAGELRLGRCREADVGNCSDVALGRCREARADWCGSLGVARCRSADVSRCGAVRVDRCGDANVSSCGSVMVRRGKVNMVEAHQPLQGWQEQALCQKAEPADAVPMEIMSK
;
A
#
# COMPACT_ATOMS: atom_id res chain seq x y z
N MET A 1 52.44 -1.36 -39.83
CA MET A 1 51.57 -0.21 -39.50
C MET A 1 50.32 -0.76 -38.87
N VAL A 2 49.88 -0.07 -37.82
CA VAL A 2 48.98 -0.54 -36.75
C VAL A 2 47.62 -0.99 -37.28
N ALA A 3 47.25 -2.23 -36.97
CA ALA A 3 45.87 -2.68 -37.05
C ALA A 3 45.12 -2.06 -35.85
N VAL A 4 44.21 -1.14 -36.15
CA VAL A 4 43.20 -0.65 -35.22
C VAL A 4 41.90 -1.39 -35.58
N ASP A 5 41.52 -2.33 -34.73
CA ASP A 5 40.18 -2.95 -34.70
C ASP A 5 39.56 -2.64 -33.33
N PRO A 6 38.23 -2.58 -33.24
CA PRO A 6 37.50 -1.48 -32.64
C PRO A 6 37.30 -1.70 -31.15
N GLU A 7 37.10 -0.61 -30.42
CA GLU A 7 36.65 -0.61 -29.04
C GLU A 7 35.56 -1.66 -28.80
N ALA A 8 35.89 -2.65 -27.97
CA ALA A 8 34.89 -3.49 -27.35
C ALA A 8 34.02 -2.58 -26.47
N LEU A 9 32.86 -2.20 -27.01
CA LEU A 9 31.76 -1.62 -26.24
C LEU A 9 31.55 -2.51 -24.99
N PRO A 10 31.41 -1.92 -23.78
CA PRO A 10 31.17 -2.71 -22.59
C PRO A 10 29.89 -3.50 -22.79
N SER A 11 30.03 -4.83 -22.86
CA SER A 11 28.95 -5.79 -22.90
C SER A 11 27.92 -5.38 -21.85
N ALA A 12 26.77 -4.88 -22.32
CA ALA A 12 25.65 -4.52 -21.46
C ALA A 12 25.39 -5.75 -20.57
N LYS A 13 25.56 -5.60 -19.25
CA LYS A 13 25.27 -6.66 -18.27
C LYS A 13 23.95 -7.29 -18.68
N ALA A 14 24.00 -8.53 -19.19
CA ALA A 14 22.81 -9.25 -19.56
C ALA A 14 21.97 -9.36 -18.30
N VAL A 15 20.87 -8.59 -18.24
CA VAL A 15 19.94 -8.66 -17.12
C VAL A 15 19.30 -10.02 -17.22
N ASN A 16 19.77 -10.97 -16.41
CA ASN A 16 19.20 -12.30 -16.39
C ASN A 16 17.90 -12.24 -15.59
N HIS A 17 16.79 -12.15 -16.32
CA HIS A 17 15.46 -12.16 -15.74
C HIS A 17 15.07 -13.58 -15.34
N GLN A 18 15.62 -14.04 -14.22
CA GLN A 18 15.26 -15.31 -13.63
C GLN A 18 13.99 -15.14 -12.77
N PHE A 19 12.97 -15.95 -13.07
CA PHE A 19 11.75 -16.02 -12.27
C PHE A 19 11.74 -17.30 -11.44
N ASN A 20 11.52 -17.16 -10.14
CA ASN A 20 11.27 -18.28 -9.25
C ASN A 20 9.76 -18.42 -9.10
N VAL A 21 9.21 -19.52 -9.58
CA VAL A 21 7.76 -19.77 -9.59
C VAL A 21 7.44 -20.92 -8.65
N VAL A 22 6.53 -20.69 -7.71
CA VAL A 22 6.01 -21.72 -6.82
C VAL A 22 4.59 -22.08 -7.24
N ILE A 23 4.37 -23.33 -7.63
CA ILE A 23 3.06 -23.87 -8.01
C ILE A 23 2.68 -24.94 -7.00
N ASP A 24 1.55 -24.77 -6.33
CA ASP A 24 1.03 -25.74 -5.34
C ASP A 24 2.08 -26.19 -4.28
N GLY A 25 3.03 -25.30 -3.94
CA GLY A 25 4.11 -25.55 -2.97
C GLY A 25 5.43 -26.05 -3.56
N ALA A 26 5.47 -26.44 -4.83
CA ALA A 26 6.69 -26.84 -5.53
C ALA A 26 7.35 -25.62 -6.20
N GLU A 27 8.61 -25.38 -5.90
CA GLU A 27 9.40 -24.30 -6.49
C GLU A 27 10.06 -24.75 -7.80
N THR A 28 10.05 -23.88 -8.81
CA THR A 28 10.66 -24.10 -10.12
C THR A 28 11.21 -22.79 -10.64
N THR A 29 12.41 -22.82 -11.21
CA THR A 29 13.02 -21.65 -11.84
C THR A 29 12.78 -21.70 -13.34
N ILE A 30 12.39 -20.57 -13.93
CA ILE A 30 12.19 -20.44 -15.38
C ILE A 30 12.87 -19.18 -15.89
N HIS A 31 13.59 -19.34 -16.99
CA HIS A 31 14.30 -18.26 -17.70
C HIS A 31 13.86 -18.18 -19.17
N GLU A 32 13.43 -19.30 -19.75
CA GLU A 32 12.88 -19.35 -21.11
C GLU A 32 11.87 -20.50 -21.27
N GLY A 33 11.12 -20.47 -22.38
CA GLY A 33 10.26 -21.58 -22.79
C GLY A 33 8.89 -21.60 -22.12
N VAL A 34 8.29 -22.80 -22.13
CA VAL A 34 6.92 -23.05 -21.68
C VAL A 34 6.89 -24.23 -20.72
N LEU A 35 6.33 -24.04 -19.53
CA LEU A 35 6.00 -25.12 -18.59
C LEU A 35 4.49 -25.32 -18.55
N ARG A 36 4.05 -26.58 -18.56
CA ARG A 36 2.64 -26.95 -18.46
C ARG A 36 2.43 -27.74 -17.18
N CYS A 37 1.52 -27.26 -16.33
CA CYS A 37 1.26 -27.85 -15.02
C CYS A 37 -0.24 -27.81 -14.73
N ASN A 38 -0.85 -28.94 -14.34
CA ASN A 38 -2.24 -29.01 -13.88
C ASN A 38 -3.27 -28.36 -14.84
N GLY A 39 -3.04 -28.44 -16.16
CA GLY A 39 -3.89 -27.80 -17.18
C GLY A 39 -3.68 -26.29 -17.37
N GLY A 40 -2.76 -25.68 -16.61
CA GLY A 40 -2.28 -24.32 -16.77
C GLY A 40 -0.92 -24.24 -17.48
N THR A 41 -0.47 -23.01 -17.71
CA THR A 41 0.78 -22.72 -18.43
C THR A 41 1.57 -21.61 -17.77
N LEU A 42 2.89 -21.76 -17.75
CA LEU A 42 3.87 -20.70 -17.52
C LEU A 42 4.65 -20.52 -18.81
N THR A 43 4.72 -19.30 -19.34
CA THR A 43 5.39 -19.02 -20.61
C THR A 43 6.25 -17.79 -20.44
N VAL A 44 7.54 -17.90 -20.73
CA VAL A 44 8.39 -16.73 -20.94
C VAL A 44 8.20 -16.29 -22.39
N VAL A 45 7.46 -15.20 -22.61
CA VAL A 45 7.10 -14.73 -23.97
C VAL A 45 8.19 -13.88 -24.61
N SER A 46 8.99 -13.22 -23.78
CA SER A 46 10.17 -12.45 -24.16
C SER A 46 11.08 -12.34 -22.94
N PRO A 47 12.37 -11.95 -23.10
CA PRO A 47 13.24 -11.71 -21.97
C PRO A 47 12.57 -10.78 -20.94
N GLY A 48 12.50 -11.23 -19.70
CA GLY A 48 11.89 -10.46 -18.62
C GLY A 48 10.37 -10.39 -18.62
N VAL A 49 9.65 -11.20 -19.40
CA VAL A 49 8.18 -11.24 -19.36
C VAL A 49 7.66 -12.66 -19.18
N LEU A 50 7.05 -12.90 -18.03
CA LEU A 50 6.44 -14.19 -17.68
C LEU A 50 4.91 -14.11 -17.74
N GLU A 51 4.29 -15.03 -18.48
CA GLU A 51 2.84 -15.20 -18.53
C GLU A 51 2.41 -16.48 -17.81
N VAL A 52 1.45 -16.33 -16.91
CA VAL A 52 0.92 -17.39 -16.05
C VAL A 52 -0.57 -17.53 -16.30
N ASN A 53 -1.04 -18.74 -16.61
CA ASN A 53 -2.41 -18.95 -17.05
C ASN A 53 -3.06 -20.19 -16.46
N ARG A 54 -4.30 -20.06 -15.98
CA ARG A 54 -5.14 -21.16 -15.50
C ARG A 54 -4.53 -22.02 -14.38
N LEU A 55 -3.78 -21.42 -13.46
CA LEU A 55 -3.26 -22.12 -12.27
C LEU A 55 -4.15 -21.86 -11.05
N GLN A 56 -4.36 -22.88 -10.22
CA GLN A 56 -5.14 -22.71 -9.00
C GLN A 56 -4.38 -21.93 -7.93
N HIS A 57 -3.10 -22.22 -7.71
CA HIS A 57 -2.26 -21.50 -6.77
C HIS A 57 -0.87 -21.28 -7.36
N VAL A 58 -0.46 -20.03 -7.51
CA VAL A 58 0.85 -19.68 -8.07
C VAL A 58 1.44 -18.44 -7.41
N VAL A 59 2.73 -18.50 -7.12
CA VAL A 59 3.54 -17.38 -6.62
C VAL A 59 4.70 -17.18 -7.58
N VAL A 60 4.94 -15.96 -8.03
CA VAL A 60 6.13 -15.59 -8.81
C VAL A 60 6.97 -14.65 -7.97
N ARG A 61 8.26 -14.97 -7.82
CA ARG A 61 9.24 -14.18 -7.08
C ARG A 61 10.35 -13.74 -8.01
N GLY A 62 10.71 -12.46 -7.91
CA GLY A 62 11.84 -11.89 -8.62
C GLY A 62 11.56 -11.56 -10.09
N GLY A 63 12.61 -11.61 -10.91
CA GLY A 63 12.62 -11.15 -12.30
C GLY A 63 13.45 -9.89 -12.56
N GLY A 64 14.14 -9.33 -11.56
CA GLY A 64 15.07 -8.20 -11.74
C GLY A 64 14.42 -6.96 -12.39
N GLY A 65 13.14 -6.70 -12.08
CA GLY A 65 12.33 -5.68 -12.77
C GLY A 65 11.53 -6.20 -13.97
N GLY A 66 11.49 -7.52 -14.18
CA GLY A 66 10.67 -8.16 -15.22
C GLY A 66 9.16 -8.09 -14.93
N ASP A 67 8.38 -8.24 -15.98
CA ASP A 67 6.93 -8.17 -15.97
C ASP A 67 6.29 -9.55 -15.81
N VAL A 68 5.21 -9.61 -15.04
CA VAL A 68 4.45 -10.85 -14.81
C VAL A 68 2.97 -10.65 -15.12
N ARG A 69 2.39 -11.53 -15.92
CA ARG A 69 0.98 -11.48 -16.32
C ARG A 69 0.26 -12.73 -15.88
N PHE A 70 -0.67 -12.59 -14.94
CA PHE A 70 -1.54 -13.66 -14.49
C PHE A 70 -2.90 -13.60 -15.19
N ALA A 71 -3.39 -14.75 -15.64
CA ALA A 71 -4.71 -14.88 -16.23
C ALA A 71 -5.44 -16.11 -15.69
N ARG A 72 -6.69 -15.91 -15.23
CA ARG A 72 -7.58 -17.00 -14.79
C ARG A 72 -6.98 -17.87 -13.68
N CYS A 73 -6.35 -17.26 -12.69
CA CYS A 73 -5.80 -17.99 -11.55
C CYS A 73 -6.79 -18.03 -10.37
N GLY A 74 -6.75 -19.08 -9.55
CA GLY A 74 -7.46 -19.10 -8.27
C GLY A 74 -6.83 -18.08 -7.32
N PHE A 75 -5.59 -18.35 -6.93
CA PHE A 75 -4.69 -17.47 -6.19
C PHE A 75 -3.46 -17.17 -7.05
N ALA A 76 -3.09 -15.89 -7.12
CA ALA A 76 -1.89 -15.44 -7.79
C ALA A 76 -1.15 -14.42 -6.93
N ALA A 77 0.12 -14.68 -6.66
CA ALA A 77 0.99 -13.77 -5.95
C ALA A 77 2.21 -13.37 -6.78
N ALA A 78 2.64 -12.13 -6.62
CA ALA A 78 3.87 -11.60 -7.20
C ALA A 78 4.70 -10.88 -6.14
N GLU A 79 5.99 -11.18 -6.10
CA GLU A 79 6.93 -10.60 -5.14
C GLU A 79 8.15 -10.03 -5.88
N ALA A 80 8.51 -8.77 -5.64
CA ALA A 80 9.68 -8.09 -6.20
C ALA A 80 9.73 -8.11 -7.75
N CYS A 81 8.64 -7.67 -8.40
CA CYS A 81 8.52 -7.61 -9.86
C CYS A 81 8.54 -6.15 -10.38
N GLY A 82 8.76 -5.96 -11.69
CA GLY A 82 8.65 -4.66 -12.36
C GLY A 82 7.20 -4.22 -12.47
N ALA A 83 6.49 -4.73 -13.48
CA ALA A 83 5.05 -4.57 -13.60
C ALA A 83 4.32 -5.92 -13.45
N VAL A 84 3.17 -5.90 -12.79
CA VAL A 84 2.35 -7.10 -12.59
C VAL A 84 0.91 -6.84 -13.01
N SER A 85 0.36 -7.73 -13.83
CA SER A 85 -1.04 -7.66 -14.25
C SER A 85 -1.82 -8.92 -13.92
N PHE A 86 -3.08 -8.75 -13.49
CA PHE A 86 -3.98 -9.82 -13.11
C PHE A 86 -5.29 -9.71 -13.88
N HIS A 87 -5.57 -10.72 -14.71
CA HIS A 87 -6.76 -10.81 -15.53
C HIS A 87 -7.67 -11.97 -15.10
N ARG A 88 -8.73 -11.65 -14.33
CA ARG A 88 -9.69 -12.63 -13.78
C ARG A 88 -9.02 -13.63 -12.83
N CYS A 89 -8.32 -13.14 -11.81
CA CYS A 89 -7.81 -13.98 -10.72
C CYS A 89 -8.74 -13.85 -9.51
N ASP A 90 -9.00 -14.91 -8.74
CA ASP A 90 -9.94 -14.80 -7.60
C ASP A 90 -9.30 -14.02 -6.45
N ALA A 91 -8.14 -14.46 -5.97
CA ALA A 91 -7.34 -13.80 -4.96
C ALA A 91 -5.99 -13.33 -5.56
N VAL A 92 -5.62 -12.09 -5.25
CA VAL A 92 -4.38 -11.46 -5.71
C VAL A 92 -3.58 -11.00 -4.50
N ARG A 93 -2.28 -11.32 -4.47
CA ARG A 93 -1.32 -10.74 -3.52
C ARG A 93 -0.15 -10.13 -4.28
N VAL A 94 0.26 -8.93 -3.92
CA VAL A 94 1.47 -8.31 -4.48
C VAL A 94 2.28 -7.72 -3.36
N ASP A 95 3.58 -7.99 -3.38
CA ASP A 95 4.54 -7.40 -2.48
C ASP A 95 5.74 -6.87 -3.29
N GLY A 96 5.92 -5.55 -3.33
CA GLY A 96 7.07 -4.95 -4.01
C GLY A 96 6.91 -4.99 -5.53
N ALA A 97 6.22 -4.00 -6.09
CA ALA A 97 6.08 -3.84 -7.54
C ALA A 97 6.12 -2.38 -7.98
N GLY A 98 6.70 -2.09 -9.15
CA GLY A 98 6.61 -0.76 -9.75
C GLY A 98 5.18 -0.41 -10.16
N GLU A 99 4.51 -1.35 -10.84
CA GLU A 99 3.12 -1.21 -11.29
C GLU A 99 2.28 -2.46 -11.01
N VAL A 100 1.04 -2.26 -10.57
CA VAL A 100 0.05 -3.33 -10.34
C VAL A 100 -1.26 -3.02 -11.06
N ALA A 101 -1.67 -3.87 -11.98
CA ALA A 101 -2.92 -3.74 -12.73
C ALA A 101 -3.85 -4.95 -12.51
N VAL A 102 -4.97 -4.78 -11.80
CA VAL A 102 -5.96 -5.83 -11.56
C VAL A 102 -7.25 -5.51 -12.30
N ARG A 103 -7.61 -6.34 -13.29
CA ARG A 103 -8.86 -6.13 -14.06
C ARG A 103 -10.10 -6.62 -13.33
N ARG A 104 -10.03 -7.82 -12.75
CA ARG A 104 -11.14 -8.46 -12.03
C ARG A 104 -10.59 -9.42 -10.98
N CYS A 105 -11.01 -9.25 -9.73
CA CYS A 105 -10.77 -10.20 -8.64
C CYS A 105 -11.92 -10.25 -7.63
N ARG A 106 -11.85 -11.19 -6.69
CA ARG A 106 -12.67 -11.22 -5.48
C ARG A 106 -11.96 -10.56 -4.31
N SER A 107 -10.65 -10.76 -4.17
CA SER A 107 -9.82 -10.06 -3.19
C SER A 107 -8.51 -9.60 -3.82
N ALA A 108 -7.98 -8.49 -3.31
CA ALA A 108 -6.65 -8.01 -3.65
C ALA A 108 -5.97 -7.50 -2.38
N ASP A 109 -4.70 -7.86 -2.22
CA ASP A 109 -3.83 -7.40 -1.15
C ASP A 109 -2.53 -6.91 -1.81
N VAL A 110 -2.23 -5.63 -1.70
CA VAL A 110 -1.08 -5.01 -2.38
C VAL A 110 -0.29 -4.21 -1.36
N GLU A 111 0.98 -4.56 -1.22
CA GLU A 111 1.93 -3.86 -0.37
C GLU A 111 3.09 -3.32 -1.21
N ARG A 112 3.56 -2.11 -0.86
CA ARG A 112 4.79 -1.50 -1.40
C ARG A 112 4.77 -1.48 -2.94
N ALA A 113 3.90 -0.65 -3.49
CA ALA A 113 3.75 -0.50 -4.94
C ALA A 113 3.99 0.94 -5.40
N GLY A 114 4.51 1.14 -6.61
CA GLY A 114 4.57 2.48 -7.20
C GLY A 114 3.17 2.97 -7.58
N THR A 115 2.54 2.26 -8.51
CA THR A 115 1.19 2.56 -9.01
C THR A 115 0.29 1.34 -8.94
N VAL A 116 -0.96 1.53 -8.50
CA VAL A 116 -1.97 0.47 -8.38
C VAL A 116 -3.25 0.86 -9.09
N SER A 117 -3.72 0.01 -10.01
CA SER A 117 -4.98 0.18 -10.73
C SER A 117 -5.84 -1.08 -10.64
N ILE A 118 -6.93 -1.01 -9.87
CA ILE A 118 -7.86 -2.12 -9.68
C ILE A 118 -9.22 -1.72 -10.27
N ARG A 119 -9.61 -2.32 -11.40
CA ARG A 119 -10.89 -1.96 -12.06
C ARG A 119 -12.12 -2.48 -11.32
N ARG A 120 -12.08 -3.72 -10.85
CA ARG A 120 -13.19 -4.38 -10.15
C ARG A 120 -12.67 -5.43 -9.16
N CYS A 121 -12.93 -5.22 -7.89
CA CYS A 121 -12.80 -6.22 -6.83
C CYS A 121 -14.20 -6.54 -6.29
N LYS A 122 -14.62 -7.81 -6.23
CA LYS A 122 -15.97 -8.15 -5.73
C LYS A 122 -16.07 -8.10 -4.20
N GLY A 123 -14.96 -8.33 -3.51
CA GLY A 123 -14.82 -8.30 -2.06
C GLY A 123 -13.95 -7.12 -1.63
N ALA A 124 -12.92 -7.43 -0.83
CA ALA A 124 -12.01 -6.46 -0.25
C ALA A 124 -10.79 -6.20 -1.15
N ALA A 125 -10.44 -4.93 -1.30
CA ALA A 125 -9.17 -4.50 -1.85
C ALA A 125 -8.40 -3.78 -0.73
N ARG A 126 -7.26 -4.35 -0.33
CA ARG A 126 -6.35 -3.79 0.66
C ARG A 126 -5.09 -3.30 -0.04
N VAL A 127 -4.73 -2.04 0.15
CA VAL A 127 -3.58 -1.44 -0.51
C VAL A 127 -2.81 -0.58 0.48
N HIS A 128 -1.55 -0.93 0.74
CA HIS A 128 -0.69 -0.19 1.65
C HIS A 128 0.64 0.19 1.01
N GLY A 129 1.05 1.45 1.16
CA GLY A 129 2.33 1.91 0.63
C GLY A 129 2.33 2.05 -0.89
N ALA A 130 1.29 2.67 -1.46
CA ALA A 130 1.22 2.97 -2.88
C ALA A 130 1.50 4.45 -3.18
N GLY A 131 2.29 4.76 -4.21
CA GLY A 131 2.39 6.15 -4.68
C GLY A 131 1.05 6.66 -5.19
N GLU A 132 0.46 5.94 -6.15
CA GLU A 132 -0.85 6.24 -6.70
C GLU A 132 -1.78 5.01 -6.67
N LEU A 133 -3.03 5.20 -6.24
CA LEU A 133 -4.06 4.17 -6.25
C LEU A 133 -5.32 4.63 -6.99
N ARG A 134 -5.74 3.85 -8.00
CA ARG A 134 -7.06 3.95 -8.63
C ARG A 134 -7.86 2.66 -8.41
N LEU A 135 -8.98 2.75 -7.67
CA LEU A 135 -9.88 1.62 -7.42
C LEU A 135 -11.27 1.92 -8.01
N GLY A 136 -11.63 1.23 -9.09
CA GLY A 136 -12.86 1.52 -9.84
C GLY A 136 -14.15 1.08 -9.14
N ARG A 137 -14.27 -0.22 -8.82
CA ARG A 137 -15.42 -0.79 -8.11
C ARG A 137 -14.96 -1.81 -7.09
N CYS A 138 -15.45 -1.66 -5.85
CA CYS A 138 -15.16 -2.59 -4.78
C CYS A 138 -16.38 -2.82 -3.87
N ARG A 139 -16.37 -3.88 -3.06
CA ARG A 139 -17.27 -3.94 -1.91
C ARG A 139 -16.65 -3.14 -0.77
N GLU A 140 -15.40 -3.44 -0.47
CA GLU A 140 -14.63 -2.83 0.61
C GLU A 140 -13.27 -2.39 0.08
N ALA A 141 -12.87 -1.18 0.44
CA ALA A 141 -11.53 -0.66 0.23
C ALA A 141 -10.92 -0.40 1.60
N ASP A 142 -9.71 -0.88 1.82
CA ASP A 142 -8.87 -0.51 2.94
C ASP A 142 -7.55 0.00 2.37
N VAL A 143 -7.22 1.25 2.65
CA VAL A 143 -6.11 1.94 2.02
C VAL A 143 -5.28 2.65 3.08
N GLY A 144 -3.98 2.42 3.07
CA GLY A 144 -3.06 3.06 4.00
C GLY A 144 -1.80 3.57 3.32
N ASN A 145 -1.21 4.65 3.85
CA ASN A 145 0.14 5.09 3.47
C ASN A 145 0.27 5.32 1.95
N CYS A 146 -0.67 6.05 1.36
CA CYS A 146 -0.68 6.31 -0.08
C CYS A 146 -0.57 7.79 -0.39
N SER A 147 0.19 8.20 -1.42
CA SER A 147 0.28 9.63 -1.76
C SER A 147 -1.04 10.14 -2.35
N ASP A 148 -1.55 9.48 -3.39
CA ASP A 148 -2.80 9.86 -4.06
C ASP A 148 -3.75 8.66 -4.25
N VAL A 149 -5.00 8.83 -3.82
CA VAL A 149 -6.01 7.77 -3.84
C VAL A 149 -7.28 8.24 -4.52
N ALA A 150 -7.75 7.48 -5.51
CA ALA A 150 -9.03 7.69 -6.18
C ALA A 150 -9.90 6.43 -6.12
N LEU A 151 -10.97 6.48 -5.32
CA LEU A 151 -11.98 5.43 -5.17
C LEU A 151 -13.23 5.78 -5.98
N GLY A 152 -13.58 4.94 -6.94
CA GLY A 152 -14.74 5.12 -7.82
C GLY A 152 -16.06 4.79 -7.12
N ARG A 153 -16.38 3.49 -6.97
CA ARG A 153 -17.60 3.04 -6.29
C ARG A 153 -17.30 1.89 -5.36
N CYS A 154 -17.34 2.19 -4.06
CA CYS A 154 -17.19 1.19 -3.00
C CYS A 154 -18.44 1.19 -2.12
N ARG A 155 -18.70 0.11 -1.37
CA ARG A 155 -19.74 0.18 -0.32
C ARG A 155 -19.13 0.78 0.93
N GLU A 156 -17.99 0.26 1.33
CA GLU A 156 -17.20 0.70 2.47
C GLU A 156 -15.82 1.13 1.99
N ALA A 157 -15.34 2.26 2.51
CA ALA A 157 -14.01 2.78 2.24
C ALA A 157 -13.35 3.17 3.55
N ARG A 158 -12.25 2.53 3.89
CA ARG A 158 -11.35 2.91 4.97
C ARG A 158 -10.09 3.49 4.34
N ALA A 159 -9.68 4.66 4.81
CA ALA A 159 -8.48 5.31 4.33
C ALA A 159 -7.72 5.94 5.49
N ASP A 160 -6.42 5.68 5.54
CA ASP A 160 -5.54 6.19 6.57
C ASP A 160 -4.22 6.68 5.98
N TRP A 161 -3.62 7.73 6.55
CA TRP A 161 -2.31 8.24 6.11
C TRP A 161 -2.21 8.43 4.59
N CYS A 162 -3.12 9.24 4.01
CA CYS A 162 -3.08 9.54 2.59
C CYS A 162 -2.73 11.01 2.32
N GLY A 163 -1.95 11.31 1.27
CA GLY A 163 -1.73 12.70 0.85
C GLY A 163 -3.05 13.32 0.36
N SER A 164 -3.63 12.74 -0.68
CA SER A 164 -4.94 13.09 -1.22
C SER A 164 -5.86 11.87 -1.33
N LEU A 165 -7.11 12.03 -0.92
CA LEU A 165 -8.16 11.01 -1.06
C LEU A 165 -9.37 11.57 -1.81
N GLY A 166 -9.74 10.92 -2.92
CA GLY A 166 -10.98 11.17 -3.65
C GLY A 166 -11.90 9.96 -3.60
N VAL A 167 -13.15 10.14 -3.20
CA VAL A 167 -14.18 9.08 -3.18
C VAL A 167 -15.41 9.53 -3.96
N ALA A 168 -15.67 8.92 -5.12
CA ALA A 168 -16.79 9.32 -5.98
C ALA A 168 -18.14 8.77 -5.46
N ARG A 169 -18.19 7.54 -4.94
CA ARG A 169 -19.39 7.01 -4.29
C ARG A 169 -19.09 5.94 -3.24
N CYS A 170 -19.65 6.12 -2.06
CA CYS A 170 -19.65 5.16 -0.95
C CYS A 170 -21.02 5.03 -0.28
N ARG A 171 -21.19 3.98 0.53
CA ARG A 171 -22.24 3.94 1.56
C ARG A 171 -21.66 4.47 2.87
N SER A 172 -20.50 3.97 3.26
CA SER A 172 -19.75 4.41 4.44
C SER A 172 -18.31 4.74 4.05
N ALA A 173 -17.76 5.79 4.66
CA ALA A 173 -16.34 6.09 4.60
C ALA A 173 -15.80 6.39 6.01
N ASP A 174 -14.71 5.75 6.38
CA ASP A 174 -13.93 6.07 7.58
C ASP A 174 -12.56 6.57 7.12
N VAL A 175 -12.24 7.83 7.43
CA VAL A 175 -11.03 8.49 6.95
C VAL A 175 -10.26 9.10 8.11
N SER A 176 -8.97 8.80 8.19
CA SER A 176 -8.08 9.38 9.20
C SER A 176 -6.76 9.84 8.61
N ARG A 177 -6.19 10.92 9.16
CA ARG A 177 -4.81 11.34 8.88
C ARG A 177 -4.51 11.54 7.39
N CYS A 178 -5.48 12.08 6.66
CA CYS A 178 -5.29 12.45 5.25
C CYS A 178 -5.05 13.95 5.06
N GLY A 179 -4.15 14.34 4.17
CA GLY A 179 -3.88 15.75 3.87
C GLY A 179 -5.12 16.45 3.27
N ALA A 180 -5.68 15.89 2.21
CA ALA A 180 -6.89 16.38 1.57
C ALA A 180 -7.89 15.25 1.29
N VAL A 181 -9.17 15.50 1.54
CA VAL A 181 -10.26 14.54 1.35
C VAL A 181 -11.38 15.18 0.53
N ARG A 182 -11.76 14.55 -0.58
CA ARG A 182 -12.92 14.89 -1.39
C ARG A 182 -13.86 13.70 -1.51
N VAL A 183 -15.12 13.87 -1.11
CA VAL A 183 -16.16 12.85 -1.21
C VAL A 183 -17.37 13.40 -1.96
N ASP A 184 -17.71 12.79 -3.09
CA ASP A 184 -18.82 13.26 -3.92
C ASP A 184 -20.20 12.83 -3.41
N ARG A 185 -20.33 11.55 -3.03
CA ARG A 185 -21.57 10.98 -2.51
C ARG A 185 -21.26 9.84 -1.54
N CYS A 186 -21.52 10.06 -0.26
CA CYS A 186 -21.53 9.00 0.73
C CYS A 186 -22.88 8.94 1.46
N GLY A 187 -23.20 7.81 2.06
CA GLY A 187 -24.28 7.77 3.06
C GLY A 187 -23.81 8.45 4.34
N ASP A 188 -22.71 7.91 4.89
CA ASP A 188 -22.06 8.37 6.11
C ASP A 188 -20.55 8.48 5.87
N ALA A 189 -19.94 9.58 6.31
CA ALA A 189 -18.50 9.82 6.24
C ALA A 189 -17.99 10.26 7.62
N ASN A 190 -17.18 9.42 8.25
CA ASN A 190 -16.46 9.73 9.48
C ASN A 190 -15.06 10.19 9.11
N VAL A 191 -14.68 11.40 9.51
CA VAL A 191 -13.38 11.98 9.17
C VAL A 191 -12.69 12.50 10.43
N SER A 192 -11.41 12.17 10.61
CA SER A 192 -10.64 12.59 11.78
C SER A 192 -9.21 12.95 11.40
N SER A 193 -8.65 13.99 12.04
CA SER A 193 -7.26 14.40 11.84
C SER A 193 -6.87 14.63 10.38
N CYS A 194 -7.77 15.15 9.56
CA CYS A 194 -7.53 15.49 8.16
C CYS A 194 -7.32 16.99 7.96
N GLY A 195 -6.45 17.38 7.03
CA GLY A 195 -6.14 18.80 6.79
C GLY A 195 -7.29 19.56 6.12
N SER A 196 -7.76 19.07 4.97
CA SER A 196 -8.89 19.64 4.23
C SER A 196 -9.93 18.58 3.91
N VAL A 197 -11.21 18.85 4.16
CA VAL A 197 -12.31 17.91 3.94
C VAL A 197 -13.45 18.59 3.18
N MET A 198 -13.81 18.03 2.03
CA MET A 198 -14.95 18.44 1.23
C MET A 198 -15.86 17.26 0.96
N VAL A 199 -17.12 17.35 1.42
CA VAL A 199 -18.14 16.35 1.13
C VAL A 199 -19.31 17.02 0.42
N ARG A 200 -19.62 16.59 -0.80
CA ARG A 200 -20.68 17.21 -1.61
C ARG A 200 -22.07 16.71 -1.24
N ARG A 201 -22.22 15.43 -0.93
CA ARG A 201 -23.49 14.81 -0.51
C ARG A 201 -23.25 13.66 0.47
N GLY A 202 -23.92 13.70 1.61
CA GLY A 202 -23.85 12.65 2.64
C GLY A 202 -23.89 13.23 4.03
N LYS A 203 -24.06 12.37 5.04
CA LYS A 203 -23.84 12.74 6.43
C LYS A 203 -22.34 12.75 6.72
N VAL A 204 -21.87 13.77 7.42
CA VAL A 204 -20.46 13.92 7.77
C VAL A 204 -20.35 14.03 9.27
N ASN A 205 -19.55 13.17 9.87
CA ASN A 205 -19.15 13.25 11.26
C ASN A 205 -17.66 13.58 11.27
N MET A 206 -17.30 14.77 11.75
CA MET A 206 -15.91 15.10 12.00
C MET A 206 -15.59 14.89 13.47
N VAL A 207 -14.57 14.10 13.75
CA VAL A 207 -14.02 13.95 15.10
C VAL A 207 -12.74 14.77 15.14
N GLU A 208 -12.81 15.92 15.81
CA GLU A 208 -11.61 16.64 16.19
C GLU A 208 -10.84 15.77 17.18
N ALA A 209 -9.56 15.51 16.86
CA ALA A 209 -8.66 14.98 17.86
C ALA A 209 -8.58 16.03 18.97
N HIS A 210 -9.11 15.69 20.16
CA HIS A 210 -8.90 16.46 21.38
C HIS A 210 -7.41 16.82 21.45
N GLN A 211 -7.10 18.12 21.41
CA GLN A 211 -5.83 18.61 21.91
C GLN A 211 -5.67 18.09 23.35
N PRO A 212 -4.55 17.46 23.72
CA PRO A 212 -4.23 17.36 25.13
C PRO A 212 -3.98 18.77 25.64
N LEU A 213 -4.92 19.25 26.46
CA LEU A 213 -4.80 20.28 27.49
C LEU A 213 -3.61 21.27 27.35
N GLN A 214 -3.92 22.49 26.92
CA GLN A 214 -3.16 23.65 27.38
C GLN A 214 -3.44 23.89 28.87
N GLY A 215 -2.38 24.09 29.65
CA GLY A 215 -2.39 24.34 31.11
C GLY A 215 -2.20 23.04 31.89
N TRP A 216 -1.25 22.87 32.79
CA TRP A 216 -0.60 23.83 33.68
C TRP A 216 0.86 23.40 33.89
N GLN A 217 1.83 24.26 33.56
CA GLN A 217 3.16 24.20 34.18
C GLN A 217 3.05 24.87 35.55
N GLU A 218 2.46 24.15 36.51
CA GLU A 218 2.46 24.59 37.90
C GLU A 218 3.77 24.11 38.54
N GLN A 219 4.70 25.03 38.67
CA GLN A 219 5.82 24.92 39.60
C GLN A 219 5.27 24.81 41.03
N ALA A 220 5.03 23.58 41.51
CA ALA A 220 4.75 23.34 42.91
C ALA A 220 5.97 22.65 43.55
N LEU A 221 6.76 23.51 44.21
CA LEU A 221 7.82 23.19 45.16
C LEU A 221 7.45 22.00 46.05
N CYS A 222 8.41 21.09 46.25
CA CYS A 222 8.40 20.18 47.40
C CYS A 222 8.18 21.00 48.68
N GLN A 223 7.03 20.78 49.32
CA GLN A 223 6.74 21.25 50.67
C GLN A 223 7.77 20.64 51.64
N LYS A 224 8.57 21.49 52.29
CA LYS A 224 9.15 21.16 53.59
C LYS A 224 8.41 21.98 54.63
N ALA A 225 7.81 21.26 55.57
CA ALA A 225 7.18 21.83 56.75
C ALA A 225 8.21 22.63 57.59
N GLU A 226 7.82 23.84 57.98
CA GLU A 226 8.46 24.62 59.03
C GLU A 226 8.30 23.94 60.40
N PRO A 227 9.20 24.26 61.35
CA PRO A 227 8.75 24.46 62.72
C PRO A 227 9.01 25.90 63.19
N ALA A 228 8.09 26.35 64.03
CA ALA A 228 7.84 27.71 64.46
C ALA A 228 8.96 28.37 65.30
N ASP A 229 9.07 29.68 65.09
CA ASP A 229 9.41 30.77 66.01
C ASP A 229 10.08 30.45 67.36
N ALA A 230 11.29 30.97 67.52
CA ALA A 230 11.69 31.71 68.73
C ALA A 230 12.96 32.56 68.46
N VAL A 231 12.82 33.88 68.55
CA VAL A 231 13.90 34.84 68.87
C VAL A 231 13.60 35.36 70.29
N PRO A 232 14.52 36.01 71.06
CA PRO A 232 15.94 36.29 70.83
C PRO A 232 16.84 36.07 72.08
N MET A 233 18.16 36.23 71.95
CA MET A 233 18.97 37.13 72.81
C MET A 233 20.46 37.10 72.42
N GLU A 234 21.02 38.29 72.20
CA GLU A 234 22.47 38.55 72.31
C GLU A 234 22.97 38.25 73.74
N ILE A 235 24.22 37.80 73.87
CA ILE A 235 25.21 38.32 74.83
C ILE A 235 26.60 37.93 74.30
N MET A 236 27.39 38.96 73.97
CA MET A 236 28.84 38.87 73.88
C MET A 236 29.42 38.60 75.28
N SER A 237 30.36 37.66 75.43
CA SER A 237 31.42 37.79 76.45
C SER A 237 32.59 36.82 76.25
N LYS A 238 33.76 37.46 76.15
CA LYS A 238 35.17 37.03 76.35
C LYS A 238 35.82 36.13 75.32
#